data_AF-A0A951SCX1-F1
#
_entry.id   AF-A0A951SCX1-F1
#
_cell.length_a   1.000
_cell.length_b   1.000
_cell.length_c   1.000
_cell.angle_alpha   90.00
_cell.angle_beta   90.00
_cell.angle_gamma   90.00
#
_symmetry.space_group_name_H-M   'P 1'
#
loop_
_entity.id
_entity.type
_entity.pdbx_description
1 polymer ?
#
loop_
_entity_poly.entity_id
_entity_poly.type
_entity_poly.pdbx_seq_one_letter_code
_entity_poly.pdbx_strand_id
1 'polypeptide(L)'
;FDPDIQMFRGEFLGLNGGADFYAKEVKGLQREGQTSLKVFLDACAEDGVEPRKHFSGKFSLRVEPSIHEAAAIAAAAHGQSLNQWAEDALRQAALAV
;
A
#
# COMPACT_ATOMS: atom_id res chain seq x y z
N PHE A 1 8.36 -16.01 3.89
CA PHE A 1 9.25 -16.80 4.77
C PHE A 1 10.64 -16.26 4.57
N ASP A 2 11.31 -15.92 5.66
CA ASP A 2 12.69 -15.44 5.66
C ASP A 2 13.64 -16.63 5.92
N PRO A 3 14.49 -17.00 4.96
CA PRO A 3 15.35 -18.16 5.06
C PRO A 3 16.52 -17.97 6.04
N ASP A 4 16.95 -16.73 6.30
CA ASP A 4 18.14 -16.44 7.12
C ASP A 4 17.82 -16.60 8.61
N ILE A 5 16.61 -16.21 9.02
CA ILE A 5 16.12 -16.37 10.40
C ILE A 5 15.14 -17.54 10.57
N GLN A 6 14.81 -18.24 9.48
CA GLN A 6 13.88 -19.37 9.44
C GLN A 6 12.50 -19.05 10.07
N MET A 7 11.93 -17.90 9.75
CA MET A 7 10.62 -17.46 10.27
C MET A 7 9.69 -16.97 9.17
N PHE A 8 8.39 -17.03 9.42
CA PHE A 8 7.40 -16.31 8.62
C PHE A 8 7.34 -14.86 9.08
N ARG A 9 7.41 -13.93 8.12
CA ARG A 9 7.14 -12.50 8.32
C ARG A 9 5.65 -12.24 8.08
N GLY A 10 5.03 -11.45 8.94
CA GLY A 10 3.76 -10.80 8.70
C GLY A 10 3.93 -9.28 8.69
N GLU A 11 3.09 -8.60 7.93
CA GLU A 11 3.01 -7.14 7.88
C GLU A 11 1.54 -6.73 7.83
N PHE A 12 1.24 -5.54 8.37
CA PHE A 12 -0.08 -4.94 8.25
C PHE A 12 -0.07 -3.87 7.16
N LEU A 13 -0.92 -4.06 6.15
CA LEU A 13 -1.09 -3.08 5.09
C LEU A 13 -1.95 -1.90 5.56
N GLY A 14 -1.60 -0.70 5.13
CA GLY A 14 -2.38 0.51 5.39
C GLY A 14 -2.10 1.20 6.73
N LEU A 15 -1.12 0.74 7.52
CA LEU A 15 -0.67 1.46 8.71
C LEU A 15 0.32 2.58 8.38
N ASN A 16 0.25 3.71 9.10
CA ASN A 16 1.12 4.88 8.86
C ASN A 16 2.61 4.63 9.18
N GLY A 17 2.93 3.48 9.78
CA GLY A 17 4.27 3.00 10.09
C GLY A 17 4.35 1.47 10.01
N GLY A 18 5.50 0.92 10.40
CA GLY A 18 5.73 -0.53 10.38
C GLY A 18 5.24 -1.19 11.67
N ALA A 19 4.46 -2.27 11.51
CA ALA A 19 4.09 -3.18 12.59
C ALA A 19 4.39 -4.62 12.16
N ASP A 20 5.60 -4.83 11.64
CA ASP A 20 6.04 -6.13 11.17
C ASP A 20 6.26 -7.08 12.34
N PHE A 21 6.05 -8.37 12.10
CA PHE A 21 6.21 -9.41 13.11
C PHE A 21 6.69 -10.70 12.48
N TYR A 22 7.29 -11.57 13.30
CA TYR A 22 7.87 -12.83 12.85
C TYR A 22 7.45 -13.97 13.75
N ALA A 23 7.21 -15.15 13.16
CA ALA A 23 6.92 -16.35 13.93
C ALA A 23 7.35 -17.63 13.20
N LYS A 24 7.57 -18.70 13.96
CA LYS A 24 7.98 -20.02 13.41
C LYS A 24 6.81 -20.81 12.81
N GLU A 25 5.58 -20.45 13.13
CA GLU A 25 4.38 -21.17 12.70
C GLU A 25 3.18 -20.22 12.57
N VAL A 26 2.14 -20.67 11.88
CA VAL A 26 0.93 -19.86 11.59
C VAL A 26 0.20 -19.41 12.85
N LYS A 27 0.11 -20.27 13.88
CA LYS A 27 -0.48 -19.88 15.18
C LYS A 27 0.34 -18.76 15.85
N GLY A 28 1.66 -18.87 15.76
CA GLY A 28 2.58 -17.83 16.21
C GLY A 28 2.36 -16.51 15.46
N LEU A 29 2.21 -16.55 14.13
CA LEU A 29 1.93 -15.34 13.33
C LEU A 29 0.70 -14.58 13.85
N GLN A 30 -0.40 -15.28 14.15
CA GLN A 30 -1.61 -14.63 14.65
C GLN A 30 -1.36 -13.94 16.00
N ARG A 31 -0.64 -14.60 16.92
CA ARG A 31 -0.32 -14.05 18.23
C ARG A 31 0.64 -12.86 18.14
N GLU A 32 1.76 -13.04 17.44
CA GLU A 32 2.76 -11.98 17.29
C GLU A 32 2.19 -10.79 16.51
N GLY A 33 1.29 -11.03 15.55
CA GLY A 33 0.56 -9.99 14.84
C GLY A 33 -0.36 -9.18 15.75
N GLN A 34 -1.13 -9.83 16.63
CA GLN A 34 -1.97 -9.12 17.61
C GLN A 34 -1.14 -8.27 18.57
N THR A 35 -0.03 -8.81 19.07
CA THR A 35 0.89 -8.07 19.95
C THR A 35 1.51 -6.87 19.22
N SER A 36 2.05 -7.08 18.02
CA SER A 36 2.71 -6.03 17.23
C SER A 36 1.73 -4.90 16.89
N LEU A 37 0.52 -5.25 16.44
CA LEU A 37 -0.52 -4.27 16.15
C LEU A 37 -0.92 -3.48 17.40
N LYS A 38 -1.09 -4.14 18.54
CA LYS A 38 -1.43 -3.46 19.80
C LYS A 38 -0.35 -2.44 20.18
N VAL A 39 0.91 -2.86 20.20
CA VAL A 39 2.05 -1.99 20.52
C VAL A 39 2.10 -0.78 19.59
N PHE A 40 1.88 -1.00 18.30
CA PHE A 40 1.84 0.07 17.31
C PHE A 40 0.70 1.08 17.55
N LEU A 41 -0.51 0.58 17.86
CA LEU A 41 -1.66 1.44 18.14
C LEU A 41 -1.49 2.22 19.45
N ASP A 42 -0.93 1.60 20.47
CA ASP A 42 -0.63 2.24 21.76
C ASP A 42 0.38 3.40 21.54
N ALA A 43 1.46 3.15 20.77
CA ALA A 43 2.43 4.20 20.42
C ALA A 43 1.80 5.34 19.61
N CYS A 44 0.93 5.02 18.64
CA CYS A 44 0.21 6.05 17.88
C CYS A 44 -0.67 6.93 18.78
N ALA A 45 -1.32 6.34 19.78
CA ALA A 45 -2.14 7.05 20.74
C ALA A 45 -1.31 7.94 21.68
N GLU A 46 -0.15 7.46 22.12
CA GLU A 46 0.81 8.24 22.94
C GLU A 46 1.34 9.46 22.18
N ASP A 47 1.67 9.30 20.89
CA ASP A 47 2.20 10.35 20.04
C ASP A 47 1.12 11.27 19.43
N GLY A 48 -0.16 10.93 19.59
CA GLY A 48 -1.29 11.67 19.01
C GLY A 48 -1.34 11.62 17.48
N VAL A 49 -0.85 10.52 16.88
CA VAL A 49 -0.80 10.33 15.42
C VAL A 49 -1.85 9.33 14.94
N GLU A 50 -2.38 9.54 13.73
CA GLU A 50 -3.37 8.64 13.13
C GLU A 50 -2.75 7.35 12.62
N PRO A 51 -3.07 6.16 13.18
CA PRO A 51 -2.37 4.91 12.88
C PRO A 51 -2.53 4.41 11.44
N ARG A 52 -3.46 4.97 10.67
CA ARG A 52 -3.70 4.60 9.27
C ARG A 52 -2.97 5.53 8.32
N LYS A 53 -2.45 4.99 7.22
CA LYS A 53 -1.91 5.79 6.11
C LYS A 53 -3.00 6.73 5.61
N HIS A 54 -2.64 8.00 5.55
CA HIS A 54 -3.43 8.99 4.83
C HIS A 54 -2.98 9.04 3.37
N PHE A 55 -3.93 9.02 2.44
CA PHE A 55 -3.67 9.11 1.01
C PHE A 55 -4.16 10.48 0.50
N SER A 56 -3.22 11.32 0.06
CA SER A 56 -3.52 12.70 -0.35
C SER A 56 -4.20 12.83 -1.72
N GLY A 57 -4.33 11.73 -2.48
CA GLY A 57 -4.77 11.72 -3.87
C GLY A 57 -3.73 12.23 -4.88
N LYS A 58 -2.60 12.79 -4.42
CA LYS A 58 -1.51 13.22 -5.31
C LYS A 58 -0.66 12.01 -5.68
N PHE A 59 -0.65 11.66 -6.96
CA PHE A 59 0.08 10.51 -7.49
C PHE A 59 1.08 10.96 -8.55
N SER A 60 2.35 11.09 -8.17
CA SER A 60 3.44 11.46 -9.09
C SER A 60 4.14 10.20 -9.58
N LEU A 61 4.26 10.07 -10.90
CA LEU A 61 4.67 8.87 -11.61
C LEU A 61 5.83 9.21 -12.54
N ARG A 62 6.86 8.36 -12.57
CA ARG A 62 7.85 8.34 -13.64
C ARG A 62 7.61 7.09 -14.49
N VAL A 63 7.42 7.29 -15.79
CA VAL A 63 7.31 6.22 -16.79
C VAL A 63 8.28 6.45 -17.91
N GLU A 64 8.55 5.38 -18.67
CA GLU A 64 9.26 5.47 -19.94
C GLU A 64 8.55 6.44 -20.90
N PRO A 65 9.30 7.22 -21.71
CA PRO A 65 8.70 8.17 -22.65
C PRO A 65 7.67 7.55 -23.60
N SER A 66 7.91 6.31 -24.05
CA SER A 66 6.98 5.57 -24.93
C SER A 66 5.64 5.26 -24.26
N ILE A 67 5.64 4.97 -22.96
CA ILE A 67 4.42 4.75 -22.18
C ILE A 67 3.66 6.06 -22.01
N HIS A 68 4.37 7.15 -21.74
CA HIS A 68 3.76 8.48 -21.62
C HIS A 68 3.08 8.92 -22.93
N GLU A 69 3.74 8.72 -24.07
CA GLU A 69 3.18 9.01 -25.39
C GLU A 69 1.89 8.20 -25.65
N ALA A 70 1.95 6.89 -25.44
CA ALA A 70 0.79 6.01 -25.62
C ALA A 70 -0.40 6.43 -24.74
N ALA A 71 -0.14 6.76 -23.48
CA ALA A 71 -1.18 7.22 -22.55
C ALA A 71 -1.77 8.58 -22.95
N ALA A 72 -0.94 9.52 -23.42
CA ALA A 72 -1.41 10.83 -23.88
C ALA A 72 -2.31 10.71 -25.12
N ILE A 73 -1.94 9.86 -26.08
CA ILE A 73 -2.76 9.58 -27.28
C ILE A 73 -4.08 8.92 -26.87
N ALA A 74 -4.04 7.92 -25.99
CA ALA A 74 -5.23 7.24 -25.51
C ALA A 74 -6.19 8.20 -24.79
N ALA A 75 -5.68 9.06 -23.90
CA ALA A 75 -6.48 10.06 -23.21
C ALA A 75 -7.16 11.03 -24.19
N ALA A 76 -6.41 11.54 -25.19
CA ALA A 76 -6.95 12.41 -26.21
C ALA A 76 -8.05 11.75 -27.06
N ALA A 77 -7.87 10.47 -27.43
CA ALA A 77 -8.87 9.71 -28.17
C ALA A 77 -10.18 9.51 -27.39
N HIS A 78 -10.13 9.52 -26.05
CA HIS A 78 -11.30 9.46 -25.18
C HIS A 78 -11.86 10.85 -24.80
N GLY A 79 -11.26 11.94 -25.28
CA GLY A 79 -11.65 13.31 -24.90
C GLY A 79 -11.36 13.64 -23.44
N GLN A 80 -10.38 12.98 -22.84
CA GLN A 80 -10.03 13.10 -21.42
C GLN A 80 -8.67 13.79 -21.23
N SER A 81 -8.47 14.37 -20.04
CA SER A 81 -7.11 14.71 -19.61
C SER A 81 -6.32 13.43 -19.30
N LEU A 82 -4.99 13.48 -19.40
CA LEU A 82 -4.12 12.36 -19.05
C LEU A 82 -4.36 11.88 -17.61
N ASN A 83 -4.58 12.81 -16.67
CA ASN A 83 -4.86 12.47 -15.28
C ASN A 83 -6.19 11.74 -15.12
N GLN A 84 -7.25 12.17 -15.82
CA GLN A 84 -8.55 11.50 -15.76
C GLN A 84 -8.46 10.09 -16.35
N TRP A 85 -7.82 9.96 -17.50
CA TRP A 85 -7.63 8.66 -18.15
C TRP A 85 -6.82 7.70 -17.25
N ALA A 86 -5.77 8.21 -16.61
CA ALA A 86 -4.99 7.44 -15.63
C ALA A 86 -5.81 7.06 -14.39
N GLU A 87 -6.64 7.97 -13.86
CA GLU A 87 -7.54 7.66 -12.74
C GLU A 87 -8.52 6.54 -13.10
N ASP A 88 -9.11 6.57 -14.29
CA ASP A 88 -10.05 5.55 -14.75
C ASP A 88 -9.37 4.18 -14.88
N ALA A 89 -8.16 4.14 -15.45
CA ALA A 89 -7.35 2.92 -15.54
C ALA A 89 -6.99 2.37 -14.15
N LEU A 90 -6.58 3.25 -13.22
CA LEU A 90 -6.28 2.87 -11.83
C LEU A 90 -7.52 2.35 -11.11
N ARG A 91 -8.67 2.99 -11.30
CA ARG A 91 -9.96 2.58 -10.74
C ARG A 91 -10.34 1.19 -11.24
N GLN A 92 -10.22 0.94 -12.54
CA GLN A 92 -10.51 -0.37 -13.10
C GLN A 92 -9.55 -1.45 -12.56
N ALA A 93 -8.25 -1.15 -12.46
CA ALA A 93 -7.26 -2.13 -12.01
C ALA A 93 -7.33 -2.43 -10.50
N ALA A 94 -7.66 -1.42 -9.67
CA ALA A 94 -7.56 -1.53 -8.22
C ALA A 94 -8.91 -1.64 -7.49
N LEU A 95 -10.02 -1.21 -8.11
CA LEU A 95 -11.34 -1.12 -7.46
C LEU A 95 -12.45 -1.92 -8.16
N ALA A 96 -12.17 -2.58 -9.29
CA ALA A 96 -13.14 -3.48 -9.90
C ALA A 96 -13.27 -4.76 -9.04
N VAL A 97 -14.43 -4.91 -8.41
CA VAL A 97 -14.89 -6.13 -7.70
C VAL A 97 -15.93 -6.82 -8.54
#